data_AF-A0A914XX28-F1
#
_entry.id   AF-A0A914XX28-F1
#
_cell.length_a   1.000
_cell.length_b   1.000
_cell.length_c   1.000
_cell.angle_alpha   90.00
_cell.angle_beta   90.00
_cell.angle_gamma   90.00
#
_symmetry.space_group_name_H-M   'P 1'
#
loop_
_entity.id
_entity.type
_entity.pdbx_description
1 polymer ?
#
loop_
_entity_poly.entity_id
_entity_poly.type
_entity_poly.pdbx_seq_one_letter_code
_entity_poly.pdbx_strand_id
1 'polypeptide(L)'
;MIPSYAIRISPLSCSSFTILRAFHASTSLQRGRTSFFNKHKKVTDPKKQDPEYFEKQAAKLPLDNHYLDALILLWNDKIGSERELMMKATDKLIQHDGNYGLPDVDRTQPRLEFEDIDALRDAPESVKKIFSIDFGERKDLTAAWKRELVESVNKHKFDENSLQYKIAWSTSLIRNWTMLAEEIQSKNPKKPVWLTHRIFLMLGYRRRMLRYLREQDTDEFQRVLDVLNIAYHVPKQPEHVKTRKAWSENALKKRVEAEKERQLEDLHEKLKAGRDEKVAKMDIRVAVLNKELKEIEQRLENIAIIEGTKVANVVGKYQPKLVEELSENLIHSLLFYHKKS
;
A
#
# COMPACT_ATOMS: atom_id res chain seq x y z
N MET A 1 -62.52 -9.08 -84.35
CA MET A 1 -62.28 -8.22 -85.53
C MET A 1 -61.16 -7.27 -85.17
N ILE A 2 -60.03 -7.37 -85.88
CA ILE A 2 -58.89 -6.45 -85.74
C ILE A 2 -59.27 -5.16 -86.50
N PRO A 3 -58.69 -4.00 -86.16
CA PRO A 3 -57.65 -3.55 -87.06
C PRO A 3 -56.43 -2.93 -86.36
N SER A 4 -55.27 -3.29 -86.91
CA SER A 4 -53.98 -2.67 -86.66
C SER A 4 -53.81 -1.46 -87.58
N TYR A 5 -53.16 -0.41 -87.08
CA TYR A 5 -52.46 0.57 -87.91
C TYR A 5 -51.02 0.72 -87.41
N ALA A 6 -50.11 0.71 -88.37
CA ALA A 6 -48.66 0.78 -88.20
C ALA A 6 -48.16 2.22 -87.97
N ILE A 7 -46.91 2.37 -87.50
CA ILE A 7 -45.78 2.95 -88.27
C ILE A 7 -44.59 3.38 -87.38
N ARG A 8 -43.39 2.98 -87.86
CA ARG A 8 -42.01 3.54 -87.77
C ARG A 8 -41.09 3.30 -86.57
N ILE A 9 -39.89 2.84 -86.97
CA ILE A 9 -38.63 2.66 -86.25
C ILE A 9 -37.67 3.77 -86.71
N SER A 10 -36.80 4.26 -85.82
CA SER A 10 -35.46 4.79 -86.14
C SER A 10 -34.59 4.81 -84.84
N PRO A 11 -33.24 4.98 -84.89
CA PRO A 11 -32.28 4.01 -84.34
C PRO A 11 -31.32 4.63 -83.29
N LEU A 12 -30.15 3.99 -83.05
CA LEU A 12 -28.96 4.39 -82.26
C LEU A 12 -28.90 3.74 -80.86
N SER A 13 -27.76 3.50 -80.21
CA SER A 13 -26.37 3.16 -80.55
C SER A 13 -25.67 3.00 -79.17
N CYS A 14 -24.54 2.29 -79.16
CA CYS A 14 -23.45 2.39 -78.18
C CYS A 14 -23.64 1.88 -76.72
N SER A 15 -23.07 0.69 -76.52
CA SER A 15 -22.29 0.21 -75.37
C SER A 15 -21.98 1.17 -74.22
N SER A 16 -22.19 0.70 -72.98
CA SER A 16 -21.32 1.01 -71.84
C SER A 16 -21.39 -0.09 -70.79
N PHE A 17 -20.21 -0.62 -70.47
CA PHE A 17 -19.89 -1.59 -69.44
C PHE A 17 -20.59 -1.31 -68.11
N THR A 18 -21.36 -2.27 -67.60
CA THR A 18 -21.72 -2.30 -66.17
C THR A 18 -20.69 -3.15 -65.42
N ILE A 19 -19.72 -2.44 -64.86
CA ILE A 19 -18.79 -2.94 -63.85
C ILE A 19 -19.61 -3.45 -62.67
N LEU A 20 -19.52 -4.76 -62.39
CA LEU A 20 -19.97 -5.38 -61.16
C LEU A 20 -19.39 -4.60 -59.98
N ARG A 21 -20.31 -4.02 -59.19
CA ARG A 21 -20.01 -3.24 -58.00
C ARG A 21 -19.01 -3.97 -57.11
N ALA A 22 -17.87 -3.32 -56.88
CA ALA A 22 -16.92 -3.70 -55.86
C ALA A 22 -17.65 -3.86 -54.52
N PHE A 23 -17.43 -5.01 -53.88
CA PHE A 23 -17.65 -5.16 -52.44
C PHE A 23 -16.77 -4.13 -51.74
N HIS A 24 -17.35 -2.98 -51.41
CA HIS A 24 -16.82 -2.12 -50.37
C HIS A 24 -16.95 -2.91 -49.06
N ALA A 25 -15.90 -3.67 -48.73
CA ALA A 25 -15.63 -4.09 -47.37
C ALA A 25 -15.38 -2.82 -46.54
N SER A 26 -16.47 -2.15 -46.17
CA SER A 26 -16.46 -1.23 -45.04
C SER A 26 -16.24 -2.08 -43.81
N THR A 27 -14.97 -2.40 -43.55
CA THR A 27 -14.50 -2.59 -42.18
C THR A 27 -14.74 -1.26 -41.49
N SER A 28 -15.98 -1.09 -41.02
CA SER A 28 -16.20 -0.35 -39.80
C SER A 28 -15.42 -1.11 -38.73
N LEU A 29 -14.13 -0.81 -38.62
CA LEU A 29 -13.57 -0.59 -37.29
C LEU A 29 -14.46 0.51 -36.71
N GLN A 30 -15.63 0.11 -36.19
CA GLN A 30 -15.99 0.62 -34.90
C GLN A 30 -14.68 0.50 -34.13
N ARG A 31 -14.07 1.65 -33.85
CA ARG A 31 -13.42 1.82 -32.57
C ARG A 31 -14.53 1.48 -31.59
N GLY A 32 -14.75 0.18 -31.38
CA GLY A 32 -15.26 -0.32 -30.15
C GLY A 32 -14.33 0.37 -29.19
N ARG A 33 -14.85 1.42 -28.55
CA ARG A 33 -14.50 1.65 -27.17
C ARG A 33 -14.70 0.27 -26.58
N THR A 34 -13.62 -0.52 -26.53
CA THR A 34 -13.61 -1.77 -25.82
C THR A 34 -14.08 -1.30 -24.48
N SER A 35 -15.34 -1.60 -24.17
CA SER A 35 -15.88 -1.24 -22.89
C SER A 35 -15.01 -2.07 -21.98
N PHE A 36 -14.03 -1.41 -21.38
CA PHE A 36 -13.09 -2.04 -20.49
C PHE A 36 -13.93 -2.34 -19.26
N PHE A 37 -14.65 -3.46 -19.33
CA PHE A 37 -15.70 -3.83 -18.41
C PHE A 37 -15.03 -4.42 -17.17
N ASN A 38 -14.43 -3.55 -16.36
CA ASN A 38 -14.36 -3.85 -14.94
C ASN A 38 -15.78 -3.82 -14.42
N LYS A 39 -16.42 -5.00 -14.40
CA LYS A 39 -17.76 -5.20 -13.84
C LYS A 39 -17.70 -4.84 -12.36
N HIS A 40 -18.62 -3.97 -11.93
CA HIS A 40 -18.82 -3.70 -10.51
C HIS A 40 -19.20 -5.00 -9.82
N LYS A 41 -18.49 -5.36 -8.74
CA LYS A 41 -18.79 -6.55 -7.95
C LYS A 41 -19.29 -6.10 -6.59
N LYS A 42 -20.46 -6.59 -6.18
CA LYS A 42 -20.95 -6.39 -4.81
C LYS A 42 -20.00 -7.05 -3.83
N VAL A 43 -19.68 -6.36 -2.75
CA VAL A 43 -18.77 -6.84 -1.70
C VAL A 43 -19.58 -7.16 -0.45
N THR A 44 -19.70 -8.45 -0.15
CA THR A 44 -20.38 -8.96 1.05
C THR A 44 -19.38 -9.29 2.16
N ASP A 45 -18.15 -9.64 1.80
CA ASP A 45 -17.13 -10.08 2.76
C ASP A 45 -16.44 -8.87 3.44
N PRO A 46 -16.50 -8.74 4.77
CA PRO A 46 -15.88 -7.61 5.47
C PRO A 46 -14.35 -7.62 5.35
N LYS A 47 -13.75 -8.80 5.17
CA LYS A 47 -12.30 -8.98 4.99
C LYS A 47 -11.75 -8.23 3.77
N LYS A 48 -12.58 -8.00 2.73
CA LYS A 48 -12.17 -7.27 1.51
C LYS A 48 -11.95 -5.78 1.77
N GLN A 49 -12.37 -5.27 2.92
CA GLN A 49 -12.13 -3.89 3.34
C GLN A 49 -10.66 -3.59 3.61
N ASP A 50 -9.90 -4.60 4.04
CA ASP A 50 -8.48 -4.42 4.34
C ASP A 50 -7.75 -3.98 3.06
N PRO A 51 -7.04 -2.84 3.07
CA PRO A 51 -6.30 -2.35 1.89
C PRO A 51 -5.27 -3.34 1.35
N GLU A 52 -4.79 -4.25 2.21
CA GLU A 52 -3.81 -5.28 1.88
C GLU A 52 -4.42 -6.65 1.60
N TYR A 53 -5.75 -6.79 1.64
CA TYR A 53 -6.44 -8.07 1.45
C TYR A 53 -5.96 -8.79 0.19
N PHE A 54 -6.03 -8.11 -0.95
CA PHE A 54 -5.66 -8.68 -2.24
C PHE A 54 -4.16 -8.92 -2.37
N GLU A 55 -3.32 -8.12 -1.71
CA GLU A 55 -1.87 -8.35 -1.68
C GLU A 55 -1.55 -9.62 -0.86
N LYS A 56 -2.23 -9.83 0.28
CA LYS A 56 -2.12 -11.04 1.10
C LYS A 56 -2.63 -12.28 0.37
N GLN A 57 -3.71 -12.14 -0.41
CA GLN A 57 -4.21 -13.23 -1.24
C GLN A 57 -3.24 -13.57 -2.38
N ALA A 58 -2.68 -12.57 -3.05
CA ALA A 58 -1.69 -12.78 -4.10
C ALA A 58 -0.45 -13.52 -3.58
N ALA A 59 0.01 -13.18 -2.37
CA ALA A 59 1.14 -13.86 -1.73
C ALA A 59 0.88 -15.34 -1.42
N LYS A 60 -0.39 -15.75 -1.26
CA LYS A 60 -0.78 -17.14 -0.98
C LYS A 60 -0.92 -18.00 -2.24
N LEU A 61 -0.87 -17.40 -3.44
CA LEU A 61 -1.01 -18.15 -4.68
C LEU A 61 0.23 -19.06 -4.92
N PRO A 62 0.03 -20.30 -5.41
CA PRO A 62 1.13 -21.19 -5.77
C PRO A 62 1.86 -20.66 -7.03
N LEU A 63 3.20 -20.81 -7.10
CA LEU A 63 3.95 -20.53 -8.34
C LEU A 63 3.87 -21.72 -9.27
N ASP A 64 2.73 -21.86 -9.94
CA ASP A 64 2.56 -22.81 -11.03
C ASP A 64 2.55 -22.07 -12.39
N ASN A 65 2.40 -22.82 -13.47
CA ASN A 65 2.29 -22.26 -14.82
C ASN A 65 1.10 -21.29 -14.97
N HIS A 66 0.10 -21.39 -14.10
CA HIS A 66 -1.12 -20.56 -14.11
C HIS A 66 -1.05 -19.37 -13.14
N TYR A 67 0.09 -19.10 -12.50
CA TYR A 67 0.22 -18.04 -11.51
C TYR A 67 -0.17 -16.66 -12.07
N LEU A 68 0.23 -16.35 -13.30
CA LEU A 68 -0.12 -15.09 -13.96
C LEU A 68 -1.63 -14.98 -14.23
N ASP A 69 -2.27 -16.07 -14.63
CA ASP A 69 -3.72 -16.09 -14.86
C ASP A 69 -4.49 -15.93 -13.55
N ALA A 70 -4.04 -16.61 -12.48
CA ALA A 70 -4.59 -16.43 -11.14
C ALA A 70 -4.44 -14.98 -10.64
N LEU A 71 -3.29 -14.35 -10.88
CA LEU A 71 -3.08 -12.92 -10.58
C LEU A 71 -4.01 -12.02 -11.39
N ILE A 72 -4.27 -12.32 -12.66
CA ILE A 72 -5.20 -11.56 -13.50
C ILE A 72 -6.62 -11.65 -12.94
N LEU A 73 -7.08 -12.85 -12.57
CA LEU A 73 -8.40 -13.06 -11.97
C LEU A 73 -8.53 -12.30 -10.65
N LEU A 74 -7.50 -12.35 -9.80
CA LEU A 74 -7.46 -11.64 -8.54
C LEU A 74 -7.44 -10.12 -8.74
N TRP A 75 -6.67 -9.61 -9.70
CA TRP A 75 -6.67 -8.19 -10.08
C TRP A 75 -8.06 -7.71 -10.50
N ASN A 76 -8.76 -8.50 -11.32
CA ASN A 76 -10.11 -8.16 -11.75
C ASN A 76 -11.09 -8.15 -10.56
N ASP A 77 -10.92 -9.06 -9.60
CA ASP A 77 -11.70 -9.03 -8.35
C ASP A 77 -11.37 -7.81 -7.48
N LYS A 78 -10.09 -7.47 -7.37
CA LYS A 78 -9.61 -6.28 -6.67
C LYS A 78 -10.24 -5.01 -7.22
N ILE A 79 -10.11 -4.75 -8.52
CA ILE A 79 -10.66 -3.51 -9.10
C ILE A 79 -12.19 -3.50 -9.09
N GLY A 80 -12.84 -4.65 -9.27
CA GLY A 80 -14.29 -4.76 -9.16
C GLY A 80 -14.83 -4.45 -7.77
N SER A 81 -14.12 -4.93 -6.73
CA SER A 81 -14.47 -4.72 -5.32
C SER A 81 -14.10 -3.33 -4.80
N GLU A 82 -12.91 -2.80 -5.13
CA GLU A 82 -12.50 -1.44 -4.75
C GLU A 82 -13.50 -0.38 -5.22
N ARG A 83 -14.13 -0.58 -6.40
CA ARG A 83 -15.17 0.29 -6.93
C ARG A 83 -16.49 0.29 -6.16
N GLU A 84 -16.80 -0.81 -5.49
CA GLU A 84 -17.97 -0.92 -4.60
C GLU A 84 -17.61 -0.37 -3.21
N LEU A 85 -16.41 -0.73 -2.74
CA LEU A 85 -15.91 -0.34 -1.44
C LEU A 85 -15.71 1.17 -1.33
N MET A 86 -15.09 1.85 -2.31
CA MET A 86 -14.92 3.32 -2.39
C MET A 86 -15.07 4.07 -1.06
N MET A 87 -16.28 4.57 -0.74
CA MET A 87 -16.59 5.30 0.49
C MET A 87 -16.83 4.36 1.69
N LYS A 88 -17.48 3.20 1.45
CA LYS A 88 -17.75 2.14 2.42
C LYS A 88 -16.47 1.57 3.04
N ALA A 89 -15.34 1.59 2.31
CA ALA A 89 -14.04 1.09 2.79
C ALA A 89 -13.51 1.86 4.01
N THR A 90 -14.02 3.07 4.23
CA THR A 90 -13.49 3.99 5.24
C THR A 90 -14.02 3.71 6.64
N ASP A 91 -15.14 2.99 6.74
CA ASP A 91 -15.83 2.62 7.99
C ASP A 91 -16.13 1.12 7.97
N LYS A 92 -16.06 0.41 9.10
CA LYS A 92 -16.25 -1.06 9.18
C LYS A 92 -17.73 -1.46 9.01
N LEU A 93 -18.34 -1.13 7.86
CA LEU A 93 -19.79 -1.16 7.65
C LEU A 93 -20.26 -2.20 6.63
N ILE A 94 -19.35 -3.04 6.14
CA ILE A 94 -19.73 -4.17 5.29
C ILE A 94 -20.52 -5.14 6.18
N GLN A 95 -21.75 -5.48 5.77
CA GLN A 95 -22.80 -6.23 6.49
C GLN A 95 -23.86 -5.39 7.23
N HIS A 96 -23.69 -4.06 7.40
CA HIS A 96 -24.76 -3.24 8.00
C HIS A 96 -25.95 -3.05 7.04
N ASP A 97 -27.16 -2.97 7.60
CA ASP A 97 -28.48 -2.97 6.95
C ASP A 97 -28.78 -1.73 6.06
N GLY A 98 -27.92 -1.42 5.10
CA GLY A 98 -28.09 -0.29 4.17
C GLY A 98 -28.01 1.11 4.81
N ASN A 99 -28.03 1.20 6.15
CA ASN A 99 -28.05 2.45 6.91
C ASN A 99 -26.66 3.06 7.16
N TYR A 100 -25.59 2.51 6.58
CA TYR A 100 -24.24 3.08 6.65
C TYR A 100 -23.74 3.40 8.08
N GLY A 101 -24.18 2.65 9.10
CA GLY A 101 -23.83 2.93 10.50
C GLY A 101 -24.38 4.26 11.02
N LEU A 102 -25.43 4.81 10.39
CA LEU A 102 -26.24 5.85 10.99
C LEU A 102 -27.05 5.26 12.14
N PRO A 103 -27.23 6.00 13.24
CA PRO A 103 -28.03 5.52 14.34
C PRO A 103 -29.53 5.54 13.98
N ASP A 104 -30.29 4.70 14.68
CA ASP A 104 -31.73 4.58 14.48
C ASP A 104 -32.45 5.69 15.25
N VAL A 105 -32.74 6.79 14.54
CA VAL A 105 -33.39 7.96 15.12
C VAL A 105 -34.90 7.73 15.15
N ASP A 106 -35.49 7.86 16.34
CA ASP A 106 -36.92 7.89 16.51
C ASP A 106 -37.53 9.11 15.79
N ARG A 107 -38.27 8.84 14.72
CA ARG A 107 -38.87 9.87 13.87
C ARG A 107 -40.02 10.62 14.54
N THR A 108 -40.55 10.09 15.64
CA THR A 108 -41.61 10.75 16.42
C THR A 108 -41.06 11.86 17.31
N GLN A 109 -39.74 11.88 17.55
CA GLN A 109 -39.10 12.93 18.32
C GLN A 109 -39.32 14.31 17.67
N PRO A 110 -39.43 15.37 18.48
CA PRO A 110 -39.48 16.73 17.96
C PRO A 110 -38.19 17.06 17.21
N ARG A 111 -38.28 17.95 16.22
CA ARG A 111 -37.06 18.47 15.55
C ARG A 111 -36.20 19.21 16.58
N LEU A 112 -34.90 19.22 16.34
CA LEU A 112 -33.89 19.78 17.26
C LEU A 112 -34.21 21.21 17.72
N GLU A 113 -34.76 22.04 16.84
CA GLU A 113 -35.12 23.44 17.14
C GLU A 113 -36.27 23.58 18.14
N PHE A 114 -37.10 22.54 18.28
CA PHE A 114 -38.32 22.54 19.09
C PHE A 114 -38.24 21.59 20.30
N GLU A 115 -37.10 20.94 20.55
CA GLU A 115 -36.94 19.92 21.60
C GLU A 115 -37.11 20.48 23.02
N ASP A 116 -36.55 21.68 23.28
CA ASP A 116 -36.55 22.32 24.59
C ASP A 116 -37.73 23.30 24.80
N ILE A 117 -38.78 23.21 23.96
CA ILE A 117 -39.94 24.11 24.07
C ILE A 117 -41.00 23.49 24.99
N ASP A 118 -41.20 24.11 26.16
CA ASP A 118 -42.20 23.65 27.13
C ASP A 118 -43.64 23.64 26.56
N ALA A 119 -43.99 24.63 25.73
CA ALA A 119 -45.28 24.68 25.06
C ALA A 119 -45.56 23.46 24.17
N LEU A 120 -44.53 22.80 23.63
CA LEU A 120 -44.69 21.60 22.82
C LEU A 120 -44.91 20.35 23.69
N ARG A 121 -44.44 20.35 24.94
CA ARG A 121 -44.66 19.25 25.90
C ARG A 121 -46.13 19.12 26.27
N ASP A 122 -46.81 20.26 26.46
CA ASP A 122 -48.23 20.32 26.83
C ASP A 122 -49.18 20.32 25.62
N ALA A 123 -48.64 20.40 24.40
CA ALA A 123 -49.43 20.44 23.18
C ALA A 123 -50.19 19.12 22.91
N PRO A 124 -51.34 19.16 22.22
CA PRO A 124 -52.04 17.96 21.79
C PRO A 124 -51.20 17.15 20.80
N GLU A 125 -51.46 15.84 20.73
CA GLU A 125 -50.67 14.88 19.94
C GLU A 125 -50.59 15.23 18.45
N SER A 126 -51.67 15.83 17.91
CA SER A 126 -51.68 16.31 16.52
C SER A 126 -50.63 17.38 16.26
N VAL A 127 -50.40 18.29 17.21
CA VAL A 127 -49.39 19.35 17.13
C VAL A 127 -47.99 18.75 17.31
N LYS A 128 -47.80 17.86 18.28
CA LYS A 128 -46.52 17.13 18.47
C LYS A 128 -46.09 16.39 17.21
N LYS A 129 -47.03 15.73 16.54
CA LYS A 129 -46.79 15.04 15.27
C LYS A 129 -46.32 15.99 14.16
N ILE A 130 -46.88 17.19 14.03
CA ILE A 130 -46.45 18.18 13.02
C ILE A 130 -45.00 18.62 13.24
N PHE A 131 -44.61 18.80 14.50
CA PHE A 131 -43.25 19.20 14.89
C PHE A 131 -42.26 18.03 15.03
N SER A 132 -42.71 16.81 14.76
CA SER A 132 -41.83 15.64 14.74
C SER A 132 -40.86 15.66 13.55
N ILE A 133 -39.81 14.85 13.63
CA ILE A 133 -38.83 14.65 12.56
C ILE A 133 -39.48 14.02 11.32
N ASP A 134 -40.47 13.13 11.49
CA ASP A 134 -41.18 12.46 10.38
C ASP A 134 -41.89 13.44 9.44
N PHE A 135 -42.47 14.51 10.01
CA PHE A 135 -43.13 15.60 9.25
C PHE A 135 -42.15 16.72 8.85
N GLY A 136 -40.87 16.52 9.14
CA GLY A 136 -39.79 17.47 8.85
C GLY A 136 -39.19 17.35 7.47
N GLU A 137 -38.17 18.18 7.26
CA GLU A 137 -37.32 18.08 6.09
C GLU A 137 -36.18 17.09 6.35
N ARG A 138 -35.51 16.62 5.28
CA ARG A 138 -34.34 15.73 5.41
C ARG A 138 -33.22 16.34 6.27
N LYS A 139 -33.12 17.68 6.32
CA LYS A 139 -32.14 18.39 7.16
C LYS A 139 -32.38 18.11 8.65
N ASP A 140 -33.64 17.92 9.06
CA ASP A 140 -34.03 17.67 10.45
C ASP A 140 -33.58 16.27 10.88
N LEU A 141 -33.80 15.27 10.01
CA LEU A 141 -33.28 13.91 10.21
C LEU A 141 -31.75 13.88 10.22
N THR A 142 -31.12 14.67 9.34
CA THR A 142 -29.65 14.80 9.31
C THR A 142 -29.11 15.43 10.59
N ALA A 143 -29.81 16.42 11.14
CA ALA A 143 -29.44 17.06 12.40
C ALA A 143 -29.56 16.09 13.57
N ALA A 144 -30.61 15.26 13.61
CA ALA A 144 -30.78 14.23 14.62
C ALA A 144 -29.67 13.17 14.57
N TRP A 145 -29.35 12.63 13.38
CA TRP A 145 -28.21 11.71 13.22
C TRP A 145 -26.88 12.33 13.62
N LYS A 146 -26.67 13.61 13.27
CA LYS A 146 -25.47 14.35 13.67
C LYS A 146 -25.38 14.42 15.19
N ARG A 147 -26.47 14.82 15.86
CA ARG A 147 -26.51 14.99 17.31
C ARG A 147 -26.17 13.69 18.03
N GLU A 148 -26.85 12.60 17.69
CA GLU A 148 -26.66 11.31 18.34
C GLU A 148 -25.24 10.76 18.16
N LEU A 149 -24.67 10.86 16.95
CA LEU A 149 -23.28 10.46 16.71
C LEU A 149 -22.29 11.35 17.46
N VAL A 150 -22.55 12.66 17.55
CA VAL A 150 -21.70 13.60 18.29
C VAL A 150 -21.75 13.31 19.79
N GLU A 151 -22.95 13.11 20.36
CA GLU A 151 -23.16 12.79 21.76
C GLU A 151 -22.46 11.48 22.16
N SER A 152 -22.40 10.49 21.27
CA SER A 152 -21.69 9.22 21.53
C SER A 152 -20.18 9.37 21.75
N VAL A 153 -19.56 10.43 21.21
CA VAL A 153 -18.11 10.63 21.25
C VAL A 153 -17.71 11.81 22.15
N ASN A 154 -18.56 12.84 22.26
CA ASN A 154 -18.28 14.05 23.01
C ASN A 154 -18.00 13.77 24.49
N LYS A 155 -17.09 14.57 25.09
CA LYS A 155 -16.80 14.50 26.53
C LYS A 155 -17.79 15.30 27.36
N HIS A 156 -18.34 16.38 26.79
CA HIS A 156 -19.24 17.31 27.45
C HIS A 156 -20.37 17.73 26.51
N LYS A 157 -21.51 18.13 27.08
CA LYS A 157 -22.72 18.48 26.32
C LYS A 157 -22.50 19.66 25.35
N PHE A 158 -21.70 20.64 25.74
CA PHE A 158 -21.47 21.87 24.99
C PHE A 158 -20.20 21.85 24.11
N ASP A 159 -19.70 20.65 23.79
CA ASP A 159 -18.52 20.51 22.95
C ASP A 159 -18.87 20.67 21.46
N GLU A 160 -18.52 21.81 20.89
CA GLU A 160 -18.80 22.13 19.49
C GLU A 160 -17.56 22.15 18.59
N ASN A 161 -16.35 21.98 19.15
CA ASN A 161 -15.12 22.23 18.38
C ASN A 161 -13.94 21.31 18.70
N SER A 162 -14.10 20.34 19.61
CA SER A 162 -13.07 19.32 19.84
C SER A 162 -12.78 18.49 18.60
N LEU A 163 -11.67 17.75 18.63
CA LEU A 163 -11.32 16.81 17.56
C LEU A 163 -12.36 15.69 17.48
N GLN A 164 -12.84 15.21 18.62
CA GLN A 164 -13.91 14.21 18.75
C GLN A 164 -15.18 14.69 18.05
N TYR A 165 -15.64 15.90 18.37
CA TYR A 165 -16.80 16.52 17.72
C TYR A 165 -16.60 16.60 16.20
N LYS A 166 -15.46 17.10 15.74
CA LYS A 166 -15.17 17.23 14.30
C LYS A 166 -15.16 15.88 13.57
N ILE A 167 -14.64 14.84 14.22
CA ILE A 167 -14.62 13.48 13.66
C ILE A 167 -16.04 12.91 13.60
N ALA A 168 -16.83 13.04 14.66
CA ALA A 168 -18.22 12.58 14.68
C ALA A 168 -19.10 13.33 13.66
N TRP A 169 -18.98 14.67 13.61
CA TRP A 169 -19.67 15.51 12.64
C TRP A 169 -19.30 15.19 11.19
N SER A 170 -18.01 15.04 10.89
CA SER A 170 -17.59 14.65 9.54
C SER A 170 -18.08 13.25 9.19
N THR A 171 -18.09 12.32 10.14
CA THR A 171 -18.60 10.96 9.96
C THR A 171 -20.10 10.93 9.68
N SER A 172 -20.91 11.70 10.42
CA SER A 172 -22.37 11.78 10.18
C SER A 172 -22.68 12.31 8.78
N LEU A 173 -21.95 13.34 8.32
CA LEU A 173 -22.07 13.87 6.96
C LEU A 173 -21.66 12.83 5.89
N ILE A 174 -20.53 12.14 6.09
CA ILE A 174 -20.07 11.10 5.15
C ILE A 174 -21.10 9.99 5.01
N ARG A 175 -21.68 9.51 6.13
CA ARG A 175 -22.66 8.41 6.12
C ARG A 175 -23.97 8.82 5.45
N ASN A 176 -24.53 9.96 5.84
CA ASN A 176 -25.75 10.48 5.22
C ASN A 176 -25.56 10.75 3.72
N TRP A 177 -24.44 11.37 3.32
CA TRP A 177 -24.19 11.63 1.89
C TRP A 177 -23.91 10.35 1.11
N THR A 178 -23.28 9.35 1.72
CA THR A 178 -23.13 8.00 1.11
C THR A 178 -24.51 7.39 0.86
N MET A 179 -25.39 7.39 1.86
CA MET A 179 -26.76 6.90 1.73
C MET A 179 -27.52 7.63 0.60
N LEU A 180 -27.45 8.97 0.59
CA LEU A 180 -28.05 9.80 -0.46
C LEU A 180 -27.48 9.50 -1.86
N ALA A 181 -26.17 9.29 -1.96
CA ALA A 181 -25.51 8.97 -3.23
C ALA A 181 -26.05 7.66 -3.82
N GLU A 182 -26.32 6.67 -2.97
CA GLU A 182 -26.93 5.41 -3.39
C GLU A 182 -28.40 5.54 -3.76
N GLU A 183 -29.19 6.30 -3.00
CA GLU A 183 -30.58 6.62 -3.36
C GLU A 183 -30.67 7.32 -4.73
N ILE A 184 -29.73 8.22 -5.03
CA ILE A 184 -29.65 8.87 -6.34
C ILE A 184 -29.22 7.87 -7.41
N GLN A 185 -28.25 7.00 -7.11
CA GLN A 185 -27.72 6.01 -8.05
C GLN A 185 -28.73 4.90 -8.37
N SER A 186 -29.64 4.56 -7.44
CA SER A 186 -30.70 3.58 -7.69
C SER A 186 -31.72 4.12 -8.71
N LYS A 187 -31.99 5.43 -8.67
CA LYS A 187 -32.88 6.13 -9.62
C LYS A 187 -32.19 6.47 -10.94
N ASN A 188 -30.91 6.82 -10.89
CA ASN A 188 -30.12 7.26 -12.05
C ASN A 188 -28.85 6.41 -12.19
N PRO A 189 -28.56 5.84 -13.37
CA PRO A 189 -27.35 5.01 -13.56
C PRO A 189 -26.04 5.80 -13.47
N LYS A 190 -26.10 7.14 -13.54
CA LYS A 190 -24.94 8.03 -13.43
C LYS A 190 -24.69 8.40 -11.97
N LYS A 191 -23.44 8.25 -11.54
CA LYS A 191 -23.01 8.66 -10.19
C LYS A 191 -23.12 10.18 -10.02
N PRO A 192 -23.63 10.68 -8.88
CA PRO A 192 -23.67 12.12 -8.60
C PRO A 192 -22.25 12.64 -8.28
N VAL A 193 -21.54 13.11 -9.31
CA VAL A 193 -20.14 13.58 -9.21
C VAL A 193 -19.99 14.70 -8.18
N TRP A 194 -20.92 15.66 -8.18
CA TRP A 194 -20.91 16.79 -7.25
C TRP A 194 -20.98 16.36 -5.77
N LEU A 195 -21.72 15.29 -5.47
CA LEU A 195 -21.88 14.76 -4.11
C LEU A 195 -20.69 13.90 -3.71
N THR A 196 -20.28 12.98 -4.60
CA THR A 196 -19.11 12.12 -4.36
C THR A 196 -17.83 12.91 -4.15
N HIS A 197 -17.62 14.01 -4.88
CA HIS A 197 -16.50 14.92 -4.66
C HIS A 197 -16.52 15.55 -3.25
N ARG A 198 -17.70 15.99 -2.77
CA ARG A 198 -17.85 16.53 -1.41
C ARG A 198 -17.57 15.48 -0.33
N ILE A 199 -18.03 14.23 -0.54
CA ILE A 199 -17.72 13.11 0.35
C ILE A 199 -16.20 12.91 0.45
N PHE A 200 -15.48 12.94 -0.67
CA PHE A 200 -14.01 12.82 -0.65
C PHE A 200 -13.32 13.96 0.11
N LEU A 201 -13.80 15.20 -0.03
CA LEU A 201 -13.28 16.33 0.76
C LEU A 201 -13.50 16.12 2.26
N MET A 202 -14.69 15.66 2.66
CA MET A 202 -14.99 15.35 4.06
C MET A 202 -14.18 14.16 4.58
N LEU A 203 -13.92 13.15 3.75
CA LEU A 203 -13.02 12.05 4.09
C LEU A 203 -11.59 12.54 4.33
N GLY A 204 -11.08 13.42 3.47
CA GLY A 204 -9.77 14.06 3.67
C GLY A 204 -9.72 14.87 4.96
N TYR A 205 -10.77 15.65 5.23
CA TYR A 205 -10.92 16.40 6.48
C TYR A 205 -10.91 15.48 7.71
N ARG A 206 -11.72 14.41 7.70
CA ARG A 206 -11.80 13.43 8.79
C ARG A 206 -10.46 12.71 9.02
N ARG A 207 -9.78 12.28 7.96
CA ARG A 207 -8.45 11.65 8.05
C ARG A 207 -7.42 12.59 8.70
N ARG A 208 -7.48 13.88 8.37
CA ARG A 208 -6.64 14.90 9.02
C ARG A 208 -6.96 15.03 10.51
N MET A 209 -8.23 15.08 10.90
CA MET A 209 -8.62 15.16 12.31
C MET A 209 -8.24 13.89 13.10
N LEU A 210 -8.44 12.70 12.51
CA LEU A 210 -8.02 11.42 13.11
C LEU A 210 -6.50 11.36 13.32
N ARG A 211 -5.72 11.91 12.38
CA ARG A 211 -4.26 12.01 12.56
C ARG A 211 -3.91 12.92 13.74
N TYR A 212 -4.50 14.11 13.83
CA TYR A 212 -4.25 15.01 14.96
C TYR A 212 -4.67 14.40 16.29
N LEU A 213 -5.81 13.69 16.32
CA LEU A 213 -6.26 13.04 17.54
C LEU A 213 -5.26 11.95 17.97
N ARG A 214 -4.80 11.12 17.03
CA ARG A 214 -3.79 10.10 17.30
C ARG A 214 -2.46 10.66 17.81
N GLU A 215 -2.05 11.83 17.31
CA GLU A 215 -0.83 12.52 17.75
C GLU A 215 -0.97 13.12 19.16
N GLN A 216 -2.18 13.54 19.54
CA GLN A 216 -2.46 14.15 20.84
C GLN A 216 -2.78 13.12 21.94
N ASP A 217 -3.66 12.17 21.63
CA ASP A 217 -4.23 11.22 22.58
C ASP A 217 -4.58 9.91 21.88
N THR A 218 -3.77 8.88 22.13
CA THR A 218 -3.94 7.55 21.53
C THR A 218 -5.14 6.79 22.06
N ASP A 219 -5.52 7.03 23.32
CA ASP A 219 -6.57 6.28 24.00
C ASP A 219 -7.93 6.78 23.53
N GLU A 220 -8.09 8.10 23.46
CA GLU A 220 -9.24 8.74 22.85
C GLU A 220 -9.37 8.40 21.37
N PHE A 221 -8.26 8.36 20.64
CA PHE A 221 -8.26 7.93 19.25
C PHE A 221 -8.84 6.53 19.09
N GLN A 222 -8.41 5.56 19.90
CA GLN A 222 -8.92 4.19 19.83
C GLN A 222 -10.41 4.13 20.22
N ARG A 223 -10.81 4.84 21.30
CA ARG A 223 -12.20 4.95 21.71
C ARG A 223 -13.10 5.48 20.58
N VAL A 224 -12.68 6.56 19.92
CA VAL A 224 -13.44 7.17 18.81
C VAL A 224 -13.56 6.21 17.62
N LEU A 225 -12.50 5.47 17.28
CA LEU A 225 -12.55 4.48 16.21
C LEU A 225 -13.54 3.37 16.49
N ASP A 226 -13.60 2.90 17.74
CA ASP A 226 -14.45 1.79 18.15
C ASP A 226 -15.92 2.23 18.25
N VAL A 227 -16.21 3.37 18.91
CA VAL A 227 -17.58 3.92 19.01
C VAL A 227 -18.16 4.22 17.64
N LEU A 228 -17.38 4.89 16.77
CA LEU A 228 -17.84 5.23 15.44
C LEU A 228 -17.62 4.09 14.44
N ASN A 229 -17.07 2.93 14.79
CA ASN A 229 -16.76 1.85 13.83
C ASN A 229 -15.97 2.30 12.58
N ILE A 230 -14.94 3.14 12.75
CA ILE A 230 -14.13 3.65 11.64
C ILE A 230 -12.98 2.69 11.30
N ALA A 231 -12.73 2.46 10.00
CA ALA A 231 -11.62 1.64 9.52
C ALA A 231 -10.41 2.53 9.19
N TYR A 232 -9.60 2.87 10.21
CA TYR A 232 -8.43 3.70 10.02
C TYR A 232 -7.26 2.91 9.41
N HIS A 233 -6.72 3.45 8.31
CA HIS A 233 -5.51 2.95 7.65
C HIS A 233 -4.61 4.13 7.27
N VAL A 234 -3.30 3.94 7.47
CA VAL A 234 -2.31 4.95 7.08
C VAL A 234 -2.03 4.82 5.58
N PRO A 235 -2.25 5.87 4.77
CA PRO A 235 -1.94 5.82 3.34
C PRO A 235 -0.42 5.69 3.14
N LYS A 236 0.01 4.75 2.28
CA LYS A 236 1.42 4.58 1.91
C LYS A 236 1.77 5.58 0.80
N GLN A 237 2.82 6.38 1.01
CA GLN A 237 3.38 7.27 -0.01
C GLN A 237 4.57 6.60 -0.70
N PRO A 238 4.76 6.75 -2.03
CA PRO A 238 3.88 7.43 -2.99
C PRO A 238 2.67 6.59 -3.41
N GLU A 239 1.52 7.24 -3.57
CA GLU A 239 0.29 6.65 -4.13
C GLU A 239 0.44 6.50 -5.66
N HIS A 240 1.26 5.55 -6.11
CA HIS A 240 1.28 5.20 -7.54
C HIS A 240 0.00 4.43 -7.86
N VAL A 241 -0.77 4.94 -8.84
CA VAL A 241 -1.85 4.17 -9.46
C VAL A 241 -1.23 2.90 -10.03
N LYS A 242 -1.42 1.78 -9.35
CA LYS A 242 -0.90 0.51 -9.82
C LYS A 242 -1.71 0.11 -11.04
N THR A 243 -1.14 0.17 -12.24
CA THR A 243 -1.71 -0.51 -13.41
C THR A 243 -1.69 -2.02 -13.15
N ARG A 244 -2.56 -2.80 -13.81
CA ARG A 244 -2.56 -4.29 -13.72
C ARG A 244 -1.14 -4.87 -13.78
N LYS A 245 -0.37 -4.44 -14.79
CA LYS A 245 1.02 -4.85 -15.01
C LYS A 245 1.91 -4.51 -13.80
N ALA A 246 1.88 -3.27 -13.32
CA ALA A 246 2.67 -2.84 -12.18
C ALA A 246 2.29 -3.58 -10.89
N TRP A 247 1.00 -3.87 -10.70
CA TRP A 247 0.52 -4.65 -9.57
C TRP A 247 1.00 -6.10 -9.62
N SER A 248 0.84 -6.78 -10.76
CA SER A 248 1.28 -8.17 -10.93
C SER A 248 2.79 -8.31 -10.83
N GLU A 249 3.56 -7.38 -11.41
CA GLU A 249 5.03 -7.34 -11.29
C GLU A 249 5.47 -7.16 -9.84
N ASN A 250 4.82 -6.25 -9.10
CA ASN A 250 5.14 -6.03 -7.69
C ASN A 250 4.79 -7.26 -6.83
N ALA A 251 3.65 -7.92 -7.09
CA ALA A 251 3.28 -9.15 -6.40
C ALA A 251 4.27 -10.28 -6.69
N LEU A 252 4.67 -10.44 -7.95
CA LEU A 252 5.69 -11.42 -8.36
C LEU A 252 7.06 -11.13 -7.73
N LYS A 253 7.53 -9.87 -7.76
CA LYS A 253 8.81 -9.48 -7.15
C LYS A 253 8.88 -9.85 -5.67
N LYS A 254 7.87 -9.46 -4.90
CA LYS A 254 7.75 -9.82 -3.47
C LYS A 254 7.77 -11.32 -3.25
N ARG A 255 7.06 -12.06 -4.10
CA ARG A 255 6.98 -13.52 -3.98
C ARG A 255 8.33 -14.18 -4.28
N VAL A 256 9.03 -13.74 -5.33
CA VAL A 256 10.37 -14.21 -5.71
C VAL A 256 11.40 -13.85 -4.64
N GLU A 257 11.33 -12.65 -4.07
CA GLU A 257 12.18 -12.24 -2.93
C GLU A 257 11.99 -13.19 -1.75
N ALA A 258 10.74 -13.49 -1.37
CA ALA A 258 10.46 -14.42 -0.28
C ALA A 258 10.96 -15.86 -0.55
N GLU A 259 11.01 -16.31 -1.81
CA GLU A 259 11.61 -17.62 -2.15
C GLU A 259 13.12 -17.60 -2.08
N LYS A 260 13.75 -16.50 -2.54
CA LYS A 260 15.19 -16.32 -2.42
C LYS A 260 15.62 -16.31 -0.96
N GLU A 261 14.86 -15.62 -0.10
CA GLU A 261 15.12 -15.60 1.35
C GLU A 261 15.02 -17.00 1.94
N ARG A 262 13.96 -17.76 1.66
CA ARG A 262 13.82 -19.16 2.13
C ARG A 262 14.97 -20.05 1.65
N GLN A 263 15.33 -19.96 0.37
CA GLN A 263 16.46 -20.74 -0.16
C GLN A 263 17.79 -20.34 0.48
N LEU A 264 17.97 -19.03 0.76
CA LEU A 264 19.17 -18.53 1.42
C LEU A 264 19.23 -19.00 2.88
N GLU A 265 18.10 -19.04 3.59
CA GLU A 265 17.98 -19.61 4.94
C GLU A 265 18.34 -21.09 4.94
N ASP A 266 17.77 -21.89 4.04
CA ASP A 266 18.08 -23.33 3.90
C ASP A 266 19.58 -23.56 3.62
N LEU A 267 20.19 -22.74 2.75
CA LEU A 267 21.61 -22.80 2.46
C LEU A 267 22.45 -22.37 3.66
N HIS A 268 22.03 -21.34 4.38
CA HIS A 268 22.69 -20.88 5.59
C HIS A 268 22.70 -21.97 6.67
N GLU A 269 21.58 -22.66 6.88
CA GLU A 269 21.48 -23.79 7.81
C GLU A 269 22.41 -24.95 7.41
N LYS A 270 22.42 -25.33 6.12
CA LYS A 270 23.34 -26.37 5.60
C LYS A 270 24.80 -25.99 5.80
N LEU A 271 25.15 -24.74 5.55
CA LEU A 271 26.52 -24.23 5.76
C LEU A 271 26.90 -24.20 7.24
N LYS A 272 25.97 -23.84 8.11
CA LYS A 272 26.16 -23.83 9.56
C LYS A 272 26.40 -25.24 10.10
N ALA A 273 25.61 -26.22 9.65
CA ALA A 273 25.79 -27.63 10.03
C ALA A 273 27.16 -28.18 9.60
N GLY A 274 27.62 -27.85 8.39
CA GLY A 274 28.93 -28.28 7.89
C GLY A 274 30.11 -27.40 8.33
N ARG A 275 29.90 -26.41 9.20
CA ARG A 275 30.93 -25.44 9.59
C ARG A 275 32.03 -26.10 10.42
N ASP A 276 31.65 -26.82 11.46
CA ASP A 276 32.59 -27.36 12.43
C ASP A 276 33.52 -28.40 11.80
N GLU A 277 32.97 -29.26 10.92
CA GLU A 277 33.76 -30.23 10.15
C GLU A 277 34.78 -29.55 9.22
N LYS A 278 34.39 -28.45 8.55
CA LYS A 278 35.28 -27.70 7.67
C LYS A 278 36.36 -26.99 8.46
N VAL A 279 36.02 -26.39 9.60
CA VAL A 279 36.97 -25.74 10.51
C VAL A 279 37.99 -26.77 11.01
N ALA A 280 37.54 -27.94 11.47
CA ALA A 280 38.46 -29.00 11.90
C ALA A 280 39.42 -29.45 10.78
N LYS A 281 38.93 -29.62 9.55
CA LYS A 281 39.78 -29.94 8.38
C LYS A 281 40.78 -28.82 8.07
N MET A 282 40.36 -27.57 8.20
CA MET A 282 41.23 -26.41 8.01
C MET A 282 42.32 -26.34 9.09
N ASP A 283 41.97 -26.56 10.37
CA ASP A 283 42.92 -26.54 11.47
C ASP A 283 44.00 -27.61 11.31
N ILE A 284 43.61 -28.81 10.87
CA ILE A 284 44.56 -29.89 10.52
C ILE A 284 45.50 -29.43 9.40
N ARG A 285 44.96 -28.84 8.32
CA ARG A 285 45.77 -28.36 7.19
C ARG A 285 46.74 -27.26 7.61
N VAL A 286 46.29 -26.32 8.44
CA VAL A 286 47.14 -25.25 9.00
C VAL A 286 48.25 -25.85 9.84
N ALA A 287 47.96 -26.86 10.66
CA ALA A 287 48.97 -27.54 11.47
C ALA A 287 50.05 -28.25 10.61
N VAL A 288 49.65 -28.86 9.48
CA VAL A 288 50.60 -29.47 8.53
C VAL A 288 51.48 -28.41 7.88
N LEU A 289 50.89 -27.34 7.33
CA LEU A 289 51.64 -26.25 6.69
C LEU A 289 52.62 -25.57 7.65
N ASN A 290 52.24 -25.40 8.92
CA ASN A 290 53.12 -24.84 9.95
C ASN A 290 54.33 -25.74 10.25
N LYS A 291 54.21 -27.06 10.10
CA LYS A 291 55.36 -27.97 10.24
C LYS A 291 56.30 -27.84 9.05
N GLU A 292 55.76 -27.85 7.83
CA GLU A 292 56.53 -27.66 6.60
C GLU A 292 57.28 -26.32 6.60
N LEU A 293 56.62 -25.24 7.04
CA LEU A 293 57.26 -23.93 7.19
C LEU A 293 58.47 -23.99 8.13
N LYS A 294 58.33 -24.61 9.30
CA LYS A 294 59.45 -24.77 10.24
C LYS A 294 60.61 -25.59 9.65
N GLU A 295 60.31 -26.65 8.89
CA GLU A 295 61.34 -27.44 8.21
C GLU A 295 62.07 -26.62 7.15
N ILE A 296 61.35 -25.80 6.39
CA ILE A 296 61.93 -24.89 5.39
C ILE A 296 62.77 -23.82 6.07
N GLU A 297 62.28 -23.20 7.15
CA GLU A 297 63.03 -22.23 7.95
C GLU A 297 64.33 -22.83 8.48
N GLN A 298 64.28 -24.04 9.04
CA GLN A 298 65.47 -24.77 9.48
C GLN A 298 66.44 -25.04 8.32
N ARG A 299 65.95 -25.44 7.14
CA ARG A 299 66.79 -25.64 5.95
C ARG A 299 67.44 -24.34 5.49
N LEU A 300 66.70 -23.24 5.47
CA LEU A 300 67.22 -21.92 5.12
C LEU A 300 68.26 -21.44 6.12
N GLU A 301 68.04 -21.66 7.42
CA GLU A 301 69.05 -21.37 8.45
C GLU A 301 70.32 -22.19 8.24
N ASN A 302 70.19 -23.48 7.95
CA ASN A 302 71.33 -24.34 7.66
C ASN A 302 72.10 -23.88 6.40
N ILE A 303 71.39 -23.49 5.33
CA ILE A 303 72.03 -22.94 4.12
C ILE A 303 72.74 -21.63 4.42
N ALA A 304 72.12 -20.73 5.18
CA ALA A 304 72.73 -19.46 5.58
C ALA A 304 73.98 -19.64 6.47
N ILE A 305 74.03 -20.72 7.25
CA ILE A 305 75.23 -21.12 8.01
C ILE A 305 76.33 -21.60 7.05
N ILE A 306 75.98 -22.43 6.05
CA ILE A 306 76.94 -22.97 5.07
C ILE A 306 77.52 -21.87 4.17
N GLU A 307 76.69 -20.92 3.73
CA GLU A 307 77.09 -19.77 2.90
C GLU A 307 77.88 -18.71 3.68
N GLY A 308 78.01 -18.84 5.00
CA GLY A 308 78.78 -17.93 5.86
C GLY A 308 78.06 -16.61 6.17
N THR A 309 76.81 -16.44 5.76
CA THR A 309 75.97 -15.26 6.03
C THR A 309 75.46 -15.20 7.47
N LYS A 310 75.34 -16.35 8.15
CA LYS A 310 74.99 -16.46 9.58
C LYS A 310 75.95 -17.40 10.32
N VAL A 311 76.25 -17.10 11.58
CA VAL A 311 77.13 -17.92 12.43
C VAL A 311 76.30 -18.94 13.20
N ALA A 312 76.67 -20.22 13.16
CA ALA A 312 76.03 -21.26 13.98
C ALA A 312 76.38 -21.07 15.46
N ASN A 313 75.39 -21.23 16.36
CA ASN A 313 75.57 -21.14 17.82
C ASN A 313 76.10 -19.78 18.33
N VAL A 314 75.36 -18.69 18.07
CA VAL A 314 75.58 -17.42 18.80
C VAL A 314 75.10 -17.59 20.24
N VAL A 315 75.97 -18.05 21.13
CA VAL A 315 75.69 -18.11 22.56
C VAL A 315 75.90 -16.72 23.16
N GLY A 316 74.78 -16.03 23.40
CA GLY A 316 74.75 -14.72 24.06
C GLY A 316 74.22 -13.61 23.16
N LYS A 317 73.34 -12.76 23.69
CA LYS A 317 73.03 -11.47 23.07
C LYS A 317 74.26 -10.59 23.25
N TYR A 318 74.90 -10.13 22.17
CA TYR A 318 75.88 -9.06 22.25
C TYR A 318 75.17 -7.83 22.83
N GLN A 319 75.41 -7.54 24.11
CA GLN A 319 75.10 -6.26 24.69
C GLN A 319 76.31 -5.38 24.41
N PRO A 320 76.19 -4.33 23.57
CA PRO A 320 77.29 -3.39 23.41
C PRO A 320 77.67 -2.87 24.79
N LYS A 321 78.98 -2.81 25.08
CA LYS A 321 79.48 -2.21 26.31
C LYS A 321 79.21 -0.71 26.24
N LEU A 322 78.01 -0.31 26.66
CA LEU A 322 77.50 1.05 26.58
C LEU A 322 78.50 2.07 27.13
N VAL A 323 79.26 1.70 28.16
CA VAL A 323 80.27 2.55 28.81
C VAL A 323 81.51 2.75 27.91
N GLU A 324 82.00 1.70 27.25
CA GLU A 324 83.17 1.79 26.37
C GLU A 324 82.82 2.60 25.11
N GLU A 325 81.68 2.33 24.46
CA GLU A 325 81.25 3.10 23.27
C GLU A 325 80.97 4.58 23.58
N LEU A 326 80.39 4.90 24.74
CA LEU A 326 80.23 6.30 25.17
C LEU A 326 81.57 6.96 25.42
N SER A 327 82.52 6.25 26.06
CA SER A 327 83.85 6.78 26.32
C SER A 327 84.62 7.01 25.01
N GLU A 328 84.57 6.07 24.07
CA GLU A 328 85.23 6.20 22.77
C GLU A 328 84.62 7.31 21.93
N ASN A 329 83.29 7.43 21.89
CA ASN A 329 82.62 8.53 21.19
C ASN A 329 82.92 9.89 21.84
N LEU A 330 83.00 9.96 23.17
CA LEU A 330 83.33 11.19 23.88
C LEU A 330 84.81 11.57 23.67
N ILE A 331 85.73 10.60 23.70
CA ILE A 331 87.15 10.78 23.41
C ILE A 331 87.35 11.19 21.93
N HIS A 332 86.68 10.54 20.98
CA HIS A 332 86.69 10.93 19.57
C HIS A 332 86.12 12.34 19.38
N SER A 333 85.04 12.69 20.10
CA SER A 333 84.51 14.04 20.06
C SER A 333 85.56 15.03 20.59
N LEU A 334 86.20 14.78 21.72
CA LEU A 334 87.22 15.68 22.27
C LEU A 334 88.46 15.81 21.38
N LEU A 335 88.91 14.72 20.75
CA LEU A 335 90.10 14.71 19.89
C LEU A 335 89.87 15.37 18.53
N PHE A 336 88.69 15.18 17.94
CA PHE A 336 88.39 15.63 16.56
C PHE A 336 87.43 16.82 16.50
N TYR A 337 86.98 17.35 17.63
CA TYR A 337 86.15 18.55 17.67
C TYR A 337 87.00 19.79 17.39
N HIS A 338 86.97 20.23 16.14
CA HIS A 338 87.40 21.57 15.78
C HIS A 338 86.25 22.54 16.07
N LYS A 339 86.49 23.49 16.99
CA LYS A 339 85.58 24.62 17.20
C LYS A 339 85.49 25.39 15.88
N LYS A 340 84.33 25.34 15.21
CA LYS A 340 84.09 26.15 14.01
C LYS A 340 84.30 27.62 14.38
N SER A 341 85.27 28.26 13.74
CA SER A 341 85.56 29.70 13.83
C SER A 341 84.50 30.52 13.12
#